data_AF-A0A914YKV4-F1
#
_entry.id   AF-A0A914YKV4-F1
#
_cell.length_a   1.000
_cell.length_b   1.000
_cell.length_c   1.000
_cell.angle_alpha   90.00
_cell.angle_beta   90.00
_cell.angle_gamma   90.00
#
_symmetry.space_group_name_H-M   'P 1'
#
loop_
_entity.id
_entity.type
_entity.pdbx_description
1 polymer ?
#
loop_
_entity_poly.entity_id
_entity_poly.type
_entity_poly.pdbx_seq_one_letter_code
_entity_poly.pdbx_strand_id
1 'polypeptide(L)' 'MLVSLDNNAWFHTDDFRVDEWMLYENESPIAKHARAFSTGRLWTRDGRLILSVAQESLSRTKGEPSNL' A
#
# COMPACT_ATOMS: atom_id res chain seq x y z
N MET A 1 -14.80 -8.51 -4.55
CA MET A 1 -13.60 -9.09 -5.13
C MET A 1 -12.51 -8.05 -5.10
N LEU A 2 -11.41 -8.38 -4.44
CA LEU A 2 -10.20 -7.55 -4.36
C LEU A 2 -9.06 -8.34 -5.00
N VAL A 3 -8.31 -7.72 -5.90
CA VAL A 3 -7.13 -8.31 -6.56
C VAL A 3 -6.08 -7.24 -6.76
N SER A 4 -4.81 -7.54 -6.50
CA SER A 4 -3.69 -6.65 -6.84
C SER A 4 -3.52 -6.57 -8.36
N LEU A 5 -3.37 -5.37 -8.91
CA LEU A 5 -3.08 -5.18 -10.34
C LEU A 5 -1.59 -5.01 -10.58
N ASP A 6 -0.94 -4.21 -9.73
CA ASP A 6 0.50 -4.04 -9.69
C ASP A 6 1.00 -3.98 -8.25
N ASN A 7 2.32 -3.89 -8.09
CA ASN A 7 2.98 -3.54 -6.84
C ASN A 7 4.38 -3.02 -7.18
N ASN A 8 4.73 -1.85 -6.66
CA ASN A 8 6.04 -1.25 -6.88
C ASN A 8 6.63 -0.82 -5.54
N ALA A 9 7.87 -1.26 -5.29
CA ALA A 9 8.56 -1.06 -4.03
C ALA A 9 9.96 -0.50 -4.27
N TRP A 10 10.33 0.51 -3.48
CA TRP A 10 11.68 1.08 -3.46
C TRP A 10 12.27 0.95 -2.07
N PHE A 11 13.34 0.16 -1.98
CA PHE A 11 14.15 0.04 -0.78
C PHE A 11 15.14 1.20 -0.73
N HIS A 12 15.12 1.96 0.36
CA HIS A 12 16.02 3.10 0.55
C HIS A 12 17.33 2.71 1.25
N THR A 13 17.33 1.54 1.89
CA THR A 13 18.46 0.97 2.64
C THR A 13 18.27 -0.53 2.77
N ASP A 14 19.37 -1.27 2.82
CA ASP A 14 19.46 -2.69 3.13
C ASP A 14 19.77 -2.96 4.62
N ASP A 15 20.12 -1.91 5.37
CA ASP A 15 20.45 -1.97 6.79
C ASP A 15 19.19 -1.95 7.67
N PHE A 16 18.46 -3.06 7.67
CA PHE A 16 17.35 -3.32 8.58
C PHE A 16 17.13 -4.82 8.74
N ARG A 17 16.55 -5.25 9.86
CA ARG A 17 16.21 -6.67 10.07
C ARG A 17 14.71 -6.89 10.06
N VAL A 18 14.26 -7.82 9.22
CA VAL A 18 12.84 -8.16 9.01
C VAL A 18 12.15 -8.79 10.22
N ASP A 19 12.91 -9.24 11.21
CA ASP A 19 12.44 -9.81 12.47
C ASP A 19 12.34 -8.79 13.62
N GLU A 20 12.60 -7.51 13.34
CA GLU A 20 12.36 -6.39 14.26
C GLU A 20 11.03 -5.69 13.96
N TRP A 21 10.48 -5.00 14.97
CA TRP A 21 9.25 -4.24 14.79
C TRP A 21 9.43 -3.10 13.78
N MET A 22 8.45 -2.99 12.88
CA MET A 22 8.35 -1.93 11.89
C MET A 22 6.93 -1.35 11.89
N LEU A 23 6.82 -0.07 11.58
CA LEU A 23 5.54 0.60 11.32
C LEU A 23 5.30 0.61 9.81
N TYR A 24 4.15 0.09 9.36
CA TYR A 24 3.70 0.24 7.99
C TYR A 24 2.59 1.30 7.91
N GLU A 25 2.96 2.51 7.50
CA GLU A 25 2.03 3.61 7.24
C GLU A 25 1.41 3.40 5.85
N ASN A 26 0.08 3.44 5.74
CA ASN A 26 -0.64 3.24 4.49
C ASN A 26 -1.65 4.37 4.28
N GLU A 27 -1.78 4.82 3.03
CA GLU A 27 -2.75 5.82 2.61
C GLU A 27 -3.44 5.36 1.31
N SER A 28 -4.72 5.66 1.16
CA SER A 28 -5.50 5.37 -0.05
C SER A 28 -6.28 6.61 -0.48
N PRO A 29 -5.70 7.50 -1.29
CA PRO A 29 -6.31 8.78 -1.61
C PRO A 29 -7.50 8.67 -2.57
N ILE A 30 -7.59 7.58 -3.35
CA ILE A 30 -8.68 7.40 -4.33
C ILE A 30 -9.08 5.94 -4.52
N ALA A 31 -10.39 5.72 -4.58
CA ALA A 31 -10.99 4.49 -5.08
C ALA A 31 -12.14 4.85 -6.03
N LYS A 32 -12.02 4.52 -7.31
CA LYS A 32 -13.04 4.81 -8.34
C LYS A 32 -12.96 3.82 -9.49
N HIS A 33 -14.07 3.61 -10.18
CA HIS A 33 -14.14 2.74 -11.37
C HIS A 33 -13.58 1.34 -11.11
N ALA A 34 -13.95 0.78 -9.96
CA ALA A 34 -13.49 -0.51 -9.48
C ALA A 34 -11.97 -0.63 -9.26
N ARG A 35 -11.24 0.47 -9.13
CA ARG A 35 -9.80 0.49 -8.80
C ARG A 35 -9.55 1.32 -7.56
N ALA A 36 -8.52 0.99 -6.81
CA ALA A 36 -8.04 1.77 -5.67
C ALA A 36 -6.53 1.91 -5.76
N PHE A 37 -6.05 3.15 -5.60
CA PHE A 37 -4.63 3.47 -5.50
C PHE A 37 -4.25 3.61 -4.03
N SER A 38 -3.14 3.00 -3.66
CA SER A 38 -2.61 3.05 -2.31
C SER A 38 -1.12 3.28 -2.32
N THR A 39 -0.64 4.02 -1.32
CA THR A 39 0.78 4.22 -1.05
C THR A 39 1.10 3.68 0.34
N GLY A 40 2.35 3.25 0.52
CA GLY A 40 2.83 2.70 1.77
C GLY A 40 4.24 3.19 2.10
N ARG A 41 4.54 3.34 3.38
CA ARG A 41 5.88 3.63 3.90
C ARG A 41 6.17 2.73 5.09
N LEU A 42 7.28 1.99 5.02
CA LEU A 42 7.73 1.12 6.10
C LEU A 42 8.85 1.81 6.87
N TRP A 43 8.69 1.87 8.18
CA TRP A 43 9.59 2.56 9.10
C TRP A 43 10.12 1.59 10.15
N THR A 44 11.40 1.69 10.48
CA THR A 44 11.97 1.00 11.63
C THR A 44 11.45 1.60 12.95
N ARG A 45 11.66 0.88 14.05
CA ARG A 45 11.28 1.35 15.40
C ARG A 45 11.94 2.66 15.82
N ASP A 46 13.15 2.94 15.34
CA ASP A 46 13.88 4.20 15.54
C ASP A 46 13.48 5.31 14.54
N GLY A 47 12.48 5.06 13.69
CA GLY A 47 11.85 6.08 12.84
C GLY A 47 12.53 6.29 11.49
N ARG A 48 13.38 5.36 11.03
CA ARG A 48 14.03 5.44 9.72
C ARG A 48 13.14 4.84 8.63
N LEU A 49 12.95 5.57 7.53
CA LEU A 49 12.22 5.09 6.36
C LEU A 49 13.07 4.05 5.61
N ILE A 50 12.54 2.84 5.42
CA ILE A 50 13.26 1.75 4.76
C ILE A 50 12.68 1.38 3.40
N LEU A 51 11.36 1.54 3.22
CA LEU A 51 10.64 1.13 2.02
C LEU A 51 9.54 2.13 1.69
N SER A 52 9.44 2.53 0.43
CA SER A 52 8.25 3.17 -0.13
C SER A 52 7.55 2.22 -1.09
N VAL A 53 6.22 2.16 -1.03
CA VAL A 53 5.38 1.32 -1.88
C VAL A 53 4.33 2.17 -2.57
N ALA A 54 4.03 1.86 -3.84
CA ALA A 54 2.74 2.18 -4.43
C ALA A 54 2.09 0.93 -5.00
N GLN A 55 0.76 0.93 -5.06
CA GLN A 55 -0.03 -0.19 -5.53
C GLN A 55 -1.36 0.29 -6.07
N GLU A 56 -1.73 -0.23 -7.23
CA GLU A 56 -3.10 -0.25 -7.73
C GLU A 56 -3.73 -1.63 -7.48
N SER A 57 -4.98 -1.61 -7.03
CA SER A 57 -5.79 -2.81 -6.85
C SER A 57 -7.11 -2.68 -7.58
N LEU A 58 -7.62 -3.80 -8.06
CA LEU A 58 -8.99 -3.95 -8.50
C LEU A 58 -9.88 -4.20 -7.28
N SER A 59 -10.82 -3.29 -7.02
CA SER A 59 -11.78 -3.34 -5.93
C SER A 59 -13.21 -3.33 -6.48
N ARG A 60 -13.82 -4.52 -6.61
CA ARG A 60 -15.21 -4.69 -7.06
C ARG A 60 -16.09 -5.13 -5.90
N THR A 61 -17.11 -4.35 -5.55
CA THR A 61 -18.18 -4.78 -4.65
C THR A 61 -19.13 -5.74 -5.37
N LYS A 62 -19.80 -6.64 -4.63
CA LYS A 62 -20.97 -7.37 -5.15
C LYS A 62 -22.21 -6.53 -4.80
N GLY A 63 -22.87 -5.93 -5.79
CA GLY A 63 -24.04 -5.06 -5.59
C GLY A 63 -24.07 -3.90 -6.61
N GLU A 64 -25.19 -3.16 -6.65
CA GLU A 64 -25.40 -2.01 -7.55
C GLU A 64 -24.22 -1.01 -7.53
N PRO A 65 -23.97 -0.31 -8.65
CA PRO A 65 -22.91 0.69 -8.73
C PRO A 65 -23.04 1.72 -7.61
N SER A 66 -21.90 2.07 -7.00
CA SER A 66 -21.83 3.27 -6.16
C SER A 66 -22.21 4.49 -7.00
N ASN A 67 -23.20 5.26 -6.53
CA ASN A 67 -23.57 6.56 -7.11
C ASN A 67 -22.67 7.71 -6.62
N LEU A 68 -21.66 7.40 -5.79
CA LEU A 68 -20.53 8.28 -5.46
C LEU A 68 -19.40 8.09 -6.49
#